data_AF-A0A7R8US09-F1
#
_entry.id   AF-A0A7R8US09-F1
#
_cell.length_a   1.000
_cell.length_b   1.000
_cell.length_c   1.000
_cell.angle_alpha   90.00
_cell.angle_beta   90.00
_cell.angle_gamma   90.00
#
_symmetry.space_group_name_H-M   'P 1'
#
loop_
_entity.id
_entity.type
_entity.pdbx_description
1 polymer ?
#
loop_
_entity_poly.entity_id
_entity_poly.type
_entity_poly.pdbx_seq_one_letter_code
_entity_poly.pdbx_strand_id
1 'polypeptide(L)'
;MQAQVITLAFFVVIITFTSCYGSSSRSAELKEIWAREYNDTLAGKCTKRVPANPNNDGSPSDSATVLIEVCCKGYKPYEYDTKKCIPDCPYGCENGFCVSPNVCNCFDDHIRSHDDQCVPTCPISCLNGVCDSNGMCTCHPRHILDPFRKFCLPICHGSCGLNRYCSSPGRCSCIRGFKENLETGECDPICPLNCLNGRCISPGICACNPGYRLQDDVCQANCTSCENGKCVINEVCSCDPGYTWDLKRNKCIPVCTRCLNGFCIAPGVCKCHEGYERIGESCQPICDGGCTNGYCVAPNTCNCKGGYGRNIFGKCKRLRCHIADDTKSICGIKHLG
;
A
#
# COMPACT_ATOMS: atom_id res chain seq x y z
N MET A 1 24.86 27.69 52.67
CA MET A 1 25.88 28.20 51.73
C MET A 1 25.31 28.05 50.34
N GLN A 2 24.91 29.17 49.75
CA GLN A 2 24.30 29.27 48.44
C GLN A 2 25.38 29.32 47.36
N ALA A 3 25.13 28.71 46.19
CA ALA A 3 25.91 28.92 44.99
C ALA A 3 24.99 29.05 43.76
N GLN A 4 24.76 30.31 43.37
CA GLN A 4 24.91 30.87 42.01
C GLN A 4 24.34 30.04 40.84
N VAL A 5 23.19 30.37 40.24
CA VAL A 5 22.86 31.54 39.37
C VAL A 5 23.91 31.80 38.28
N ILE A 6 23.68 31.23 37.09
CA ILE A 6 24.18 31.75 35.82
C ILE A 6 22.97 31.99 34.92
N THR A 7 22.71 33.27 34.69
CA THR A 7 21.75 33.81 33.73
C THR A 7 22.52 34.12 32.45
N LEU A 8 22.11 33.59 31.31
CA LEU A 8 22.42 34.17 30.00
C LEU A 8 21.12 34.30 29.22
N ALA A 9 20.90 35.53 28.74
CA ALA A 9 19.68 36.05 28.18
C ALA A 9 19.90 36.46 26.71
N PHE A 10 18.77 36.63 25.99
CA PHE A 10 18.61 37.24 24.66
C PHE A 10 19.10 36.38 23.47
N PHE A 11 18.30 36.07 22.44
CA PHE A 11 17.44 36.97 21.66
C PHE A 11 16.11 36.32 21.25
N VAL A 12 15.03 37.06 21.51
CA VAL A 12 13.77 36.98 20.78
C VAL A 12 13.99 37.64 19.42
N VAL A 13 13.85 36.88 18.33
CA VAL A 13 13.65 37.46 16.99
C VAL A 13 12.21 37.14 16.59
N ILE A 14 11.40 38.20 16.66
CA ILE A 14 10.12 38.31 15.96
C ILE A 14 10.46 38.42 14.47
N ILE A 15 10.12 37.42 13.67
CA ILE A 15 9.89 37.62 12.23
C ILE A 15 8.43 37.32 11.95
N THR A 16 7.69 38.39 11.71
CA THR A 16 6.39 38.40 11.05
C THR A 16 6.56 37.84 9.63
N PHE A 17 5.92 36.71 9.33
CA PHE A 17 5.65 36.35 7.94
C PHE A 17 4.14 36.37 7.69
N THR A 18 3.75 37.45 7.04
CA THR A 18 2.53 37.57 6.25
C THR A 18 2.38 36.39 5.29
N SER A 19 1.13 35.97 5.18
CA SER A 19 0.54 34.98 4.31
C SER A 19 1.05 35.00 2.86
N CYS A 20 1.41 33.83 2.34
CA CYS A 20 1.18 33.48 0.95
C CYS A 20 0.47 32.11 0.90
N TYR A 21 -0.76 32.15 0.37
CA TYR A 21 -1.53 31.03 -0.16
C TYR A 21 -0.69 30.16 -1.10
N GLY A 22 -0.92 28.84 -1.07
CA GLY A 22 -0.50 27.98 -2.18
C GLY A 22 -0.20 26.53 -1.82
N SER A 23 -1.25 25.69 -1.92
CA SER A 23 -1.15 24.30 -2.40
C SER A 23 -0.53 23.23 -1.50
N SER A 24 -1.42 22.51 -0.81
CA SER A 24 -1.21 21.14 -0.34
C SER A 24 -0.76 20.24 -1.51
N SER A 25 0.53 19.88 -1.56
CA SER A 25 1.01 18.82 -2.44
C SER A 25 0.83 17.49 -1.72
N ARG A 26 -0.22 16.78 -2.13
CA ARG A 26 -0.50 15.38 -1.83
C ARG A 26 0.80 14.56 -1.86
N SER A 27 1.08 13.89 -0.75
CA SER A 27 1.93 12.70 -0.74
C SER A 27 1.22 11.62 -1.58
N ALA A 28 1.50 11.60 -2.88
CA ALA A 28 1.14 10.47 -3.72
C ALA A 28 2.00 9.29 -3.27
N GLU A 29 1.43 8.40 -2.45
CA GLU A 29 1.94 7.04 -2.30
C GLU A 29 1.99 6.43 -3.71
N LEU A 30 3.19 6.34 -4.27
CA LEU A 30 3.51 5.60 -5.48
C LEU A 30 3.30 4.11 -5.19
N LYS A 31 2.05 3.67 -5.20
CA LYS A 31 1.68 2.25 -5.28
C LYS A 31 2.20 1.74 -6.61
N GLU A 32 3.27 0.96 -6.56
CA GLU A 32 3.82 0.26 -7.70
C GLU A 32 2.77 -0.76 -8.19
N ILE A 33 2.25 -0.55 -9.40
CA ILE A 33 1.24 -1.42 -10.00
C ILE A 33 1.97 -2.48 -10.82
N TRP A 34 1.96 -3.72 -10.36
CA TRP A 34 2.58 -4.83 -11.07
C TRP A 34 1.72 -5.19 -12.28
N ALA A 35 2.25 -4.95 -13.48
CA ALA A 35 1.64 -5.42 -14.71
C ALA A 35 1.88 -6.92 -14.84
N ARG A 36 0.80 -7.68 -15.09
CA ARG A 36 0.83 -9.11 -15.41
C ARG A 36 1.85 -9.39 -16.53
N GLU A 37 2.68 -10.40 -16.28
CA GLU A 37 3.87 -10.84 -17.02
C GLU A 37 3.66 -10.99 -18.53
N TYR A 38 4.43 -10.24 -19.34
CA TYR A 38 4.79 -10.66 -20.69
C TYR A 38 6.22 -11.20 -20.59
N ASN A 39 6.32 -12.51 -20.34
CA ASN A 39 7.56 -13.21 -20.03
C ASN A 39 8.38 -13.41 -21.31
N ASP A 40 9.33 -12.51 -21.58
CA ASP A 40 10.52 -12.88 -22.35
C ASP A 40 11.64 -13.24 -21.35
N THR A 41 11.55 -14.46 -20.82
CA THR A 41 12.43 -14.98 -19.77
C THR A 41 13.85 -15.26 -20.25
N LEU A 42 14.14 -15.14 -21.55
CA LEU A 42 15.46 -15.43 -22.10
C LEU A 42 16.56 -14.48 -21.60
N ALA A 43 16.21 -13.27 -21.13
CA ALA A 43 17.17 -12.25 -20.66
C ALA A 43 16.92 -11.75 -19.23
N GLY A 44 15.98 -12.34 -18.49
CA GLY A 44 15.62 -11.89 -17.12
C GLY A 44 14.98 -10.50 -17.07
N LYS A 45 14.33 -10.06 -18.16
CA LYS A 45 13.70 -8.74 -18.29
C LYS A 45 12.18 -8.84 -18.17
N CYS A 46 11.62 -7.93 -17.38
CA CYS A 46 10.20 -7.85 -17.06
C CYS A 46 9.71 -6.42 -17.27
N THR A 47 8.40 -6.22 -17.44
CA THR A 47 7.81 -4.88 -17.57
C THR A 47 7.01 -4.52 -16.32
N LYS A 48 7.15 -3.27 -15.85
CA LYS A 48 6.48 -2.75 -14.66
C LYS A 48 5.67 -1.51 -15.04
N ARG A 49 4.42 -1.41 -14.55
CA ARG A 49 3.60 -0.20 -14.71
C ARG A 49 3.95 0.80 -13.63
N VAL A 50 4.36 1.99 -14.04
CA VAL A 50 4.63 3.11 -13.14
C VAL A 50 3.80 4.33 -13.56
N PRO A 51 3.41 5.22 -12.64
CA PRO A 51 2.72 6.45 -13.02
C PRO A 51 3.57 7.30 -13.96
N ALA A 52 2.95 7.84 -15.02
CA ALA A 52 3.61 8.76 -15.92
C ALA A 52 3.97 10.05 -15.16
N ASN A 53 5.18 10.57 -15.34
CA ASN A 53 5.55 11.87 -14.80
C ASN A 53 4.75 12.95 -15.57
N PRO A 54 3.88 13.74 -14.90
CA PRO A 54 3.14 14.78 -15.60
C PRO A 54 4.07 15.96 -15.82
N ASN A 55 4.72 16.06 -16.99
CA ASN A 55 5.27 17.35 -17.45
C ASN A 55 5.30 17.48 -18.98
N ASN A 56 4.67 18.59 -19.41
CA ASN A 56 4.78 19.29 -20.70
C ASN A 56 4.02 18.77 -21.92
N ASP A 57 2.77 18.37 -21.75
CA ASP A 57 1.74 18.84 -22.68
C ASP A 57 0.40 18.98 -21.98
N GLY A 58 -0.30 20.08 -22.20
CA GLY A 58 -1.42 20.56 -21.41
C GLY A 58 -2.72 19.77 -21.58
N SER A 59 -2.72 18.46 -21.29
CA SER A 59 -3.91 17.61 -21.31
C SER A 59 -4.21 16.99 -19.93
N PRO A 60 -5.44 17.10 -19.43
CA PRO A 60 -5.84 16.49 -18.16
C PRO A 60 -6.16 15.01 -18.37
N SER A 61 -5.17 14.13 -18.21
CA SER A 61 -5.44 12.72 -17.92
C SER A 61 -4.76 12.32 -16.62
N ASP A 62 -5.45 12.60 -15.51
CA ASP A 62 -5.23 11.87 -14.27
C ASP A 62 -5.34 10.36 -14.59
N SER A 63 -4.27 9.59 -14.39
CA SER A 63 -4.12 8.13 -14.59
C SER A 63 -3.34 7.62 -15.81
N ALA A 64 -2.50 8.43 -16.47
CA ALA A 64 -1.55 7.86 -17.44
C ALA A 64 -0.51 6.99 -16.70
N THR A 65 -0.42 5.70 -17.03
CA THR A 65 0.66 4.80 -16.57
C THR A 65 1.56 4.47 -17.74
N VAL A 66 2.87 4.46 -17.51
CA VAL A 66 3.87 4.03 -18.49
C VAL A 66 4.44 2.68 -18.09
N LEU A 67 4.80 1.88 -19.09
CA LEU A 67 5.51 0.62 -18.89
C LEU A 67 7.01 0.90 -18.93
N ILE A 68 7.72 0.51 -17.88
CA ILE A 68 9.19 0.53 -17.83
C ILE A 68 9.72 -0.90 -17.83
N GLU A 69 10.90 -1.10 -18.42
CA GLU A 69 11.63 -2.36 -18.36
C GLU A 69 12.44 -2.42 -17.06
N VAL A 70 12.33 -3.54 -16.34
CA VAL A 70 13.01 -3.82 -15.08
C VAL A 70 13.53 -5.26 -15.07
N CYS A 71 14.45 -5.57 -14.16
CA CYS A 71 14.83 -6.96 -13.96
C CYS A 71 13.70 -7.75 -13.31
N CYS A 72 13.49 -8.96 -13.79
CA CYS A 72 12.53 -9.90 -13.21
C CYS A 72 12.92 -10.26 -11.77
N LYS A 73 11.96 -10.79 -11.02
CA LYS A 73 12.21 -11.30 -9.67
C LYS A 73 13.33 -12.35 -9.69
N GLY A 74 14.28 -12.20 -8.77
CA GLY A 74 15.47 -13.05 -8.71
C GLY A 74 16.59 -12.63 -9.67
N TYR A 75 16.43 -11.52 -10.40
CA TYR A 75 17.49 -10.90 -11.20
C TYR A 75 17.76 -9.50 -10.70
N LYS A 76 18.99 -9.04 -10.87
CA LYS A 76 19.43 -7.69 -10.54
C LYS A 76 20.11 -7.01 -11.73
N PRO A 77 20.11 -5.67 -11.78
CA PRO A 77 20.88 -4.93 -12.78
C PRO A 77 22.36 -5.31 -12.70
N TYR A 78 23.00 -5.47 -13.85
CA TYR A 78 24.44 -5.65 -13.90
C TYR A 78 25.15 -4.34 -13.57
N GLU A 79 26.20 -4.40 -12.75
CA GLU A 79 26.90 -3.22 -12.22
C GLU A 79 27.46 -2.31 -13.32
N TYR A 80 27.90 -2.89 -14.44
CA TYR A 80 28.51 -2.15 -15.56
C TYR A 80 27.50 -1.78 -16.66
N ASP A 81 26.33 -2.42 -16.69
CA ASP A 81 25.27 -2.14 -17.64
C ASP A 81 23.91 -2.37 -16.97
N THR A 82 23.31 -1.31 -16.47
CA THR A 82 22.03 -1.37 -15.75
C THR A 82 20.85 -1.81 -16.63
N LYS A 83 21.02 -1.87 -17.97
CA LYS A 83 20.02 -2.40 -18.91
C LYS A 83 20.12 -3.92 -19.07
N LYS A 84 21.16 -4.54 -18.53
CA LYS A 84 21.37 -5.98 -18.51
C LYS A 84 20.95 -6.53 -17.14
N CYS A 85 20.12 -7.57 -17.15
CA CYS A 85 19.72 -8.27 -15.95
C CYS A 85 20.55 -9.54 -15.79
N ILE A 86 21.12 -9.73 -14.61
CA ILE A 86 21.86 -10.94 -14.23
C ILE A 86 21.14 -11.65 -13.09
N PRO A 87 21.23 -12.98 -13.00
CA PRO A 87 20.66 -13.71 -11.88
C PRO A 87 21.20 -13.21 -10.53
N ASP A 88 20.32 -13.08 -9.54
CA ASP A 88 20.69 -12.72 -8.19
C ASP A 88 20.94 -13.97 -7.35
N CYS A 89 22.15 -14.04 -6.81
CA CYS A 89 22.59 -15.02 -5.82
C CYS A 89 22.97 -14.22 -4.56
N PRO A 90 22.05 -14.00 -3.61
CA PRO A 90 22.22 -13.06 -2.49
C PRO A 90 23.34 -13.46 -1.53
N TYR A 91 23.75 -14.73 -1.57
CA TYR A 91 24.83 -15.26 -0.76
C TYR A 91 26.13 -15.50 -1.56
N GLY A 92 26.14 -15.07 -2.84
CA GLY A 92 27.25 -15.31 -3.75
C GLY A 92 27.37 -16.75 -4.25
N CYS A 93 28.26 -16.94 -5.22
CA CYS A 93 28.71 -18.23 -5.73
C CYS A 93 30.24 -18.26 -5.62
N GLU A 94 30.76 -18.58 -4.44
CA GLU A 94 32.21 -18.78 -4.28
C GLU A 94 32.67 -19.91 -5.21
N ASN A 95 33.77 -19.72 -5.93
CA ASN A 95 34.30 -20.66 -6.93
C ASN A 95 33.29 -21.07 -8.03
N GLY A 96 32.40 -20.15 -8.39
CA GLY A 96 31.48 -20.35 -9.49
C GLY A 96 30.85 -19.04 -9.97
N PHE A 97 29.77 -19.17 -10.72
CA PHE A 97 28.99 -18.05 -11.23
C PHE A 97 27.49 -18.37 -11.17
N CYS A 98 26.68 -17.33 -10.94
CA CYS A 98 25.23 -17.46 -10.85
C CYS A 98 24.65 -17.66 -12.26
N VAL A 99 23.97 -18.78 -12.50
CA VAL A 99 23.37 -19.12 -13.81
C VAL A 99 21.86 -18.93 -13.85
N SER A 100 21.21 -18.99 -12.70
CA SER A 100 19.82 -18.61 -12.51
C SER A 100 19.62 -18.17 -11.05
N PRO A 101 18.48 -17.55 -10.69
CA PRO A 101 18.27 -17.03 -9.34
C PRO A 101 18.53 -18.10 -8.28
N ASN A 102 19.45 -17.83 -7.35
CA ASN A 102 19.94 -18.79 -6.33
C ASN A 102 20.61 -20.08 -6.86
N VAL A 103 20.96 -20.19 -8.14
CA VAL A 103 21.63 -21.37 -8.70
C VAL A 103 23.03 -21.02 -9.18
N CYS A 104 24.02 -21.64 -8.55
CA CYS A 104 25.42 -21.51 -8.92
C CYS A 104 25.85 -22.62 -9.88
N ASN A 105 26.61 -22.26 -10.91
CA ASN A 105 27.43 -23.18 -11.68
C ASN A 105 28.89 -23.02 -11.25
N CYS A 106 29.57 -24.14 -11.03
CA CYS A 106 30.92 -24.12 -10.49
C CYS A 106 31.97 -23.94 -11.59
N PHE A 107 33.12 -23.37 -11.24
CA PHE A 107 34.28 -23.36 -12.12
C PHE A 107 34.83 -24.78 -12.33
N ASP A 108 35.71 -24.93 -13.30
CA ASP A 108 36.40 -26.21 -13.54
C ASP A 108 37.07 -26.71 -12.26
N ASP A 109 37.10 -28.04 -12.11
CA ASP A 109 37.58 -28.76 -10.93
C ASP A 109 36.82 -28.46 -9.62
N HIS A 110 35.69 -27.75 -9.68
CA HIS A 110 34.77 -27.56 -8.58
C HIS A 110 33.43 -28.22 -8.87
N ILE A 111 32.75 -28.65 -7.82
CA ILE A 111 31.43 -29.26 -7.91
C ILE A 111 30.49 -28.64 -6.91
N ARG A 112 29.21 -28.70 -7.22
CA ARG A 112 28.16 -28.21 -6.32
C ARG A 112 27.95 -29.23 -5.20
N SER A 113 28.23 -28.80 -3.98
CA SER A 113 27.90 -29.49 -2.74
C SER A 113 26.38 -29.45 -2.49
N HIS A 114 25.89 -30.19 -1.50
CA HIS A 114 24.47 -30.24 -1.14
C HIS A 114 23.92 -28.90 -0.61
N ASP A 115 24.78 -28.00 -0.15
CA ASP A 115 24.44 -26.63 0.30
C ASP A 115 24.58 -25.59 -0.82
N ASP A 116 24.58 -26.02 -2.09
CA ASP A 116 24.78 -25.19 -3.29
C ASP A 116 26.11 -24.42 -3.36
N GLN A 117 27.11 -24.82 -2.55
CA GLN A 117 28.45 -24.25 -2.59
C GLN A 117 29.35 -25.00 -3.59
N CYS A 118 30.20 -24.28 -4.30
CA CYS A 118 31.17 -24.89 -5.20
C CYS A 118 32.44 -25.28 -4.43
N VAL A 119 32.57 -26.57 -4.16
CA VAL A 119 33.68 -27.15 -3.43
C VAL A 119 34.72 -27.71 -4.41
N PRO A 120 36.02 -27.57 -4.13
CA PRO A 120 37.08 -28.11 -4.97
C PRO A 120 37.10 -29.65 -4.97
N THR A 121 37.59 -30.20 -6.08
CA THR A 121 37.82 -31.64 -6.29
C THR A 121 39.29 -31.91 -6.67
N CYS A 122 39.68 -33.18 -6.65
CA CYS A 122 41.04 -33.56 -7.00
C CYS A 122 41.35 -33.17 -8.45
N PRO A 123 42.57 -32.68 -8.74
CA PRO A 123 43.79 -32.78 -7.94
C PRO A 123 44.00 -31.70 -6.87
N ILE A 124 43.14 -30.69 -6.80
CA ILE A 124 43.33 -29.52 -5.90
C ILE A 124 43.09 -29.92 -4.44
N SER A 125 41.91 -30.46 -4.13
CA SER A 125 41.55 -30.97 -2.81
C SER A 125 40.24 -31.77 -2.89
N CYS A 126 39.83 -32.45 -1.82
CA CYS A 126 38.56 -33.16 -1.82
C CYS A 126 37.75 -32.82 -0.57
N LEU A 127 36.48 -32.46 -0.75
CA LEU A 127 35.57 -32.25 0.39
C LEU A 127 35.44 -33.55 1.20
N ASN A 128 35.76 -33.46 2.50
CA ASN A 128 35.76 -34.56 3.47
C ASN A 128 36.67 -35.75 3.10
N GLY A 129 37.76 -35.50 2.36
CA GLY A 129 38.72 -36.52 2.00
C GLY A 129 40.08 -35.94 1.63
N VAL A 130 40.93 -36.80 1.10
CA VAL A 130 42.26 -36.45 0.59
C VAL A 130 42.42 -36.98 -0.82
N CYS A 131 43.16 -36.26 -1.65
CA CYS A 131 43.51 -36.74 -2.99
C CYS A 131 44.64 -37.75 -2.90
N ASP A 132 44.49 -38.88 -3.59
CA ASP A 132 45.56 -39.85 -3.76
C ASP A 132 46.51 -39.46 -4.91
N SER A 133 47.55 -40.27 -5.12
CA SER A 133 48.56 -40.04 -6.16
C SER A 133 48.00 -40.09 -7.59
N ASN A 134 46.81 -40.66 -7.79
CA ASN A 134 46.15 -40.77 -9.08
C ASN A 134 45.13 -39.64 -9.30
N GLY A 135 45.05 -38.68 -8.37
CA GLY A 135 44.06 -37.60 -8.43
C GLY A 135 42.63 -38.08 -8.10
N MET A 136 42.48 -39.21 -7.40
CA MET A 136 41.19 -39.71 -6.94
C MET A 136 40.98 -39.41 -5.46
N CYS A 137 39.74 -39.11 -5.07
CA CYS A 137 39.44 -38.81 -3.69
C CYS A 137 39.33 -40.08 -2.82
N THR A 138 40.04 -40.06 -1.69
CA THR A 138 39.93 -41.03 -0.60
C THR A 138 39.25 -40.38 0.59
N CYS A 139 38.12 -40.94 1.03
CA CYS A 139 37.30 -40.35 2.07
C CYS A 139 37.87 -40.51 3.48
N HIS A 140 37.64 -39.50 4.32
CA HIS A 140 37.88 -39.61 5.76
C HIS A 140 36.95 -40.65 6.41
N PRO A 141 37.29 -41.17 7.60
CA PRO A 141 36.42 -42.09 8.33
C PRO A 141 34.98 -41.57 8.45
N ARG A 142 34.01 -42.47 8.32
CA ARG A 142 32.56 -42.19 8.35
C ARG A 142 32.05 -41.29 7.23
N HIS A 143 32.76 -41.26 6.10
CA HIS A 143 32.30 -40.68 4.84
C HIS A 143 32.33 -41.74 3.74
N ILE A 144 31.48 -41.58 2.74
CA ILE A 144 31.43 -42.41 1.53
C ILE A 144 31.63 -41.55 0.31
N LEU A 145 32.19 -42.14 -0.73
CA LEU A 145 32.42 -41.45 -1.98
C LEU A 145 31.08 -41.18 -2.67
N ASP A 146 30.89 -39.97 -3.22
CA ASP A 146 29.72 -39.63 -4.01
C ASP A 146 29.60 -40.56 -5.25
N PRO A 147 28.38 -40.75 -5.80
CA PRO A 147 28.16 -41.52 -7.04
C PRO A 147 29.12 -41.21 -8.19
N PHE A 148 29.55 -39.95 -8.35
CA PHE A 148 30.48 -39.53 -9.40
C PHE A 148 31.96 -39.62 -9.01
N ARG A 149 32.24 -40.11 -7.80
CA ARG A 149 33.59 -40.31 -7.26
C ARG A 149 34.41 -39.03 -7.05
N LYS A 150 33.74 -37.88 -6.97
CA LYS A 150 34.43 -36.57 -6.96
C LYS A 150 34.67 -36.01 -5.56
N PHE A 151 33.86 -36.41 -4.58
CA PHE A 151 33.89 -35.91 -3.21
C PHE A 151 33.34 -36.92 -2.22
N CYS A 152 33.43 -36.61 -0.93
CA CYS A 152 32.99 -37.51 0.13
C CYS A 152 31.78 -36.95 0.88
N LEU A 153 30.71 -37.74 0.88
CA LEU A 153 29.46 -37.51 1.60
C LEU A 153 29.54 -38.09 3.02
N PRO A 154 29.07 -37.36 4.04
CA PRO A 154 29.01 -37.89 5.40
C PRO A 154 27.99 -39.01 5.53
N ILE A 155 28.28 -40.00 6.38
CA ILE A 155 27.36 -41.10 6.69
C ILE A 155 26.45 -40.69 7.85
N CYS A 156 25.15 -40.63 7.60
CA CYS A 156 24.11 -40.51 8.64
C CYS A 156 23.40 -41.85 8.84
N HIS A 157 22.94 -42.11 10.07
CA HIS A 157 22.13 -43.31 10.35
C HIS A 157 20.72 -43.11 9.78
N GLY A 158 20.39 -43.85 8.72
CA GLY A 158 19.14 -43.67 7.97
C GLY A 158 19.15 -42.43 7.06
N SER A 159 17.97 -42.08 6.54
CA SER A 159 17.78 -40.83 5.80
C SER A 159 17.46 -39.68 6.76
N CYS A 160 17.99 -38.49 6.47
CA CYS A 160 17.84 -37.32 7.34
C CYS A 160 16.41 -36.73 7.44
N GLY A 161 15.38 -37.40 6.92
CA GLY A 161 14.02 -36.89 6.87
C GLY A 161 13.81 -35.79 5.82
N LEU A 162 12.63 -35.18 5.82
CA LEU A 162 12.24 -34.15 4.84
C LEU A 162 12.96 -32.82 5.11
N ASN A 163 13.35 -32.12 4.03
CA ASN A 163 14.00 -30.80 4.08
C ASN A 163 15.28 -30.75 4.92
N ARG A 164 15.96 -31.90 5.03
CA ARG A 164 17.19 -32.07 5.79
C ARG A 164 18.25 -32.78 4.96
N TYR A 165 19.50 -32.50 5.26
CA TYR A 165 20.66 -33.16 4.68
C TYR A 165 21.64 -33.62 5.77
N CYS A 166 22.54 -34.52 5.42
CA CYS A 166 23.60 -34.97 6.33
C CYS A 166 24.74 -33.94 6.31
N SER A 167 24.88 -33.14 7.37
CA SER A 167 25.88 -32.04 7.44
C SER A 167 27.22 -32.48 7.98
N SER A 168 27.23 -33.51 8.82
CA SER A 168 28.42 -34.21 9.28
C SER A 168 28.07 -35.65 9.64
N PRO A 169 29.03 -36.56 9.84
CA PRO A 169 28.73 -37.94 10.20
C PRO A 169 27.79 -38.03 11.41
N GLY A 170 26.62 -38.65 11.21
CA GLY A 170 25.57 -38.79 12.22
C GLY A 170 24.77 -37.53 12.57
N ARG A 171 24.95 -36.40 11.87
CA ARG A 171 24.23 -35.15 12.12
C ARG A 171 23.47 -34.68 10.89
N CYS A 172 22.18 -34.45 11.07
CA CYS A 172 21.32 -33.87 10.04
C CYS A 172 21.09 -32.37 10.28
N SER A 173 20.93 -31.58 9.23
CA SER A 173 20.66 -30.15 9.30
C SER A 173 19.65 -29.74 8.24
N CYS A 174 18.91 -28.64 8.47
CA CYS A 174 17.92 -28.15 7.52
C CYS A 174 18.60 -27.69 6.23
N ILE A 175 18.03 -28.06 5.07
CA ILE A 175 18.49 -27.55 3.78
C ILE A 175 18.29 -26.03 3.72
N ARG A 176 19.04 -25.39 2.83
CA ARG A 176 18.97 -23.94 2.63
C ARG A 176 17.54 -23.46 2.38
N GLY A 177 17.18 -22.34 3.02
CA GLY A 177 15.82 -21.78 2.93
C GLY A 177 14.84 -22.39 3.94
N PHE A 178 15.28 -23.33 4.77
CA PHE A 178 14.50 -23.88 5.88
C PHE A 178 15.19 -23.61 7.21
N LYS A 179 14.39 -23.49 8.28
CA LYS A 179 14.85 -23.30 9.65
C LYS A 179 14.26 -24.41 10.52
N GLU A 180 15.01 -24.82 11.54
CA GLU A 180 14.54 -25.82 12.48
C GLU A 180 13.44 -25.21 13.37
N ASN A 181 12.32 -25.91 13.43
CA ASN A 181 11.26 -25.63 14.38
C ASN A 181 11.59 -26.35 15.70
N LEU A 182 11.81 -25.59 16.76
CA LEU A 182 12.22 -26.13 18.06
C LEU A 182 11.12 -26.92 18.77
N GLU A 183 9.86 -26.72 18.39
CA GLU A 183 8.71 -27.43 18.98
C GLU A 183 8.47 -28.78 18.30
N THR A 184 8.49 -28.81 16.97
CA THR A 184 8.22 -30.04 16.20
C THR A 184 9.47 -30.83 15.86
N GLY A 185 10.64 -30.18 15.87
CA GLY A 185 11.87 -30.75 15.33
C GLY A 185 11.84 -30.91 13.81
N GLU A 186 10.94 -30.23 13.10
CA GLU A 186 10.89 -30.24 11.63
C GLU A 186 11.64 -29.05 11.04
N CYS A 187 11.93 -29.10 9.74
CA CYS A 187 12.53 -27.98 9.01
C CYS A 187 11.43 -27.22 8.26
N ASP A 188 11.08 -26.04 8.78
CA ASP A 188 10.05 -25.16 8.24
C ASP A 188 10.63 -24.19 7.22
N PRO A 189 9.93 -23.91 6.12
CA PRO A 189 10.40 -22.96 5.12
C PRO A 189 10.50 -21.53 5.69
N ILE A 190 11.53 -20.81 5.27
CA ILE A 190 11.77 -19.42 5.62
C ILE A 190 11.05 -18.53 4.60
N CYS A 191 10.12 -17.70 5.06
CA CYS A 191 9.36 -16.78 4.21
C CYS A 191 9.47 -15.31 4.66
N PRO A 192 9.33 -14.35 3.73
CA PRO A 192 9.29 -12.93 4.06
C PRO A 192 8.13 -12.63 5.03
N LEU A 193 8.42 -11.86 6.09
CA LEU A 193 7.48 -11.47 7.14
C LEU A 193 6.64 -12.63 7.71
N ASN A 194 7.18 -13.86 7.68
CA ASN A 194 6.48 -15.09 8.07
C ASN A 194 5.11 -15.29 7.37
N CYS A 195 4.92 -14.76 6.15
CA CYS A 195 3.64 -14.79 5.43
C CYS A 195 2.47 -14.27 6.27
N LEU A 196 2.56 -13.05 6.81
CA LEU A 196 1.43 -12.41 7.49
C LEU A 196 0.15 -12.51 6.64
N ASN A 197 -0.94 -13.03 7.21
CA ASN A 197 -2.21 -13.34 6.52
C ASN A 197 -2.13 -14.47 5.45
N GLY A 198 -1.19 -15.38 5.60
CA GLY A 198 -1.07 -16.58 4.78
C GLY A 198 -0.34 -17.70 5.51
N ARG A 199 0.14 -18.66 4.73
CA ARG A 199 1.01 -19.76 5.17
C ARG A 199 2.24 -19.84 4.27
N CYS A 200 3.39 -20.13 4.85
CA CYS A 200 4.61 -20.40 4.09
C CYS A 200 4.52 -21.83 3.53
N ILE A 201 4.51 -21.97 2.20
CA ILE A 201 4.38 -23.29 1.53
C ILE A 201 5.70 -23.78 0.94
N SER A 202 6.66 -22.89 0.76
CA SER A 202 8.01 -23.17 0.26
C SER A 202 8.90 -21.97 0.65
N PRO A 203 10.24 -22.11 0.69
CA PRO A 203 11.11 -20.97 0.98
C PRO A 203 10.80 -19.78 0.07
N GLY A 204 10.50 -18.63 0.68
CA GLY A 204 10.13 -17.40 -0.03
C GLY A 204 8.76 -17.39 -0.71
N ILE A 205 7.94 -18.45 -0.58
CA ILE A 205 6.62 -18.56 -1.24
C ILE A 205 5.51 -18.65 -0.21
N CYS A 206 4.64 -17.65 -0.22
CA CYS A 206 3.44 -17.57 0.62
C CYS A 206 2.19 -17.99 -0.15
N ALA A 207 1.37 -18.86 0.45
CA ALA A 207 -0.01 -19.06 0.04
C ALA A 207 -0.91 -18.21 0.94
N CYS A 208 -1.64 -17.26 0.34
CA CYS A 208 -2.47 -16.33 1.11
C CYS A 208 -3.76 -16.99 1.60
N ASN A 209 -4.22 -16.55 2.77
CA ASN A 209 -5.50 -16.98 3.33
C ASN A 209 -6.66 -16.48 2.44
N PRO A 210 -7.84 -17.12 2.50
CA PRO A 210 -9.02 -16.63 1.79
C PRO A 210 -9.29 -15.14 2.07
N GLY A 211 -9.53 -14.35 1.02
CA GLY A 211 -9.71 -12.90 1.12
C GLY A 211 -8.42 -12.08 1.07
N TYR A 212 -7.26 -12.72 0.93
CA TYR A 212 -5.96 -12.08 0.70
C TYR A 212 -5.38 -12.54 -0.64
N ARG A 213 -4.61 -11.66 -1.29
CA ARG A 213 -3.86 -11.94 -2.52
C ARG A 213 -2.39 -11.64 -2.30
N LEU A 214 -1.52 -12.39 -2.98
CA LEU A 214 -0.10 -12.14 -2.94
C LEU A 214 0.20 -10.86 -3.73
N GLN A 215 0.75 -9.86 -3.06
CA GLN A 215 1.13 -8.58 -3.64
C GLN A 215 2.44 -8.11 -2.97
N ASP A 216 3.50 -7.93 -3.76
CA ASP A 216 4.85 -7.61 -3.27
C ASP A 216 5.41 -8.63 -2.26
N ASP A 217 5.18 -9.93 -2.50
CA ASP A 217 5.56 -11.02 -1.57
C ASP A 217 4.90 -10.97 -0.18
N VAL A 218 3.87 -10.12 -0.03
CA VAL A 218 3.05 -10.00 1.17
C VAL A 218 1.61 -10.37 0.82
N CYS A 219 0.93 -11.08 1.72
CA CYS A 219 -0.49 -11.33 1.55
C CYS A 219 -1.29 -10.09 1.96
N GLN A 220 -1.72 -9.33 0.96
CA GLN A 220 -2.51 -8.13 1.14
C GLN A 220 -4.00 -8.45 0.97
N ALA A 221 -4.85 -7.80 1.75
CA ALA A 221 -6.29 -8.01 1.67
C ALA A 221 -6.81 -7.65 0.27
N ASN A 222 -7.71 -8.49 -0.25
CA ASN A 222 -8.31 -8.28 -1.55
C ASN A 222 -9.42 -7.21 -1.43
N CYS A 223 -9.08 -5.98 -1.77
CA CYS A 223 -10.03 -4.88 -1.93
C CYS A 223 -9.86 -4.26 -3.32
N THR A 224 -10.96 -4.06 -4.04
CA THR A 224 -11.01 -3.35 -5.32
C THR A 224 -10.93 -1.83 -5.16
N SER A 225 -11.51 -1.26 -4.10
CA SER A 225 -11.39 0.17 -3.77
C SER A 225 -11.74 0.46 -2.30
N CYS A 226 -10.84 1.16 -1.59
CA CYS A 226 -11.08 1.72 -0.25
C CYS A 226 -10.72 3.21 -0.22
N GLU A 227 -11.42 4.03 -1.00
CA GLU A 227 -11.28 5.49 -0.90
C GLU A 227 -11.75 5.98 0.48
N ASN A 228 -10.92 6.79 1.15
CA ASN A 228 -11.16 7.32 2.49
C ASN A 228 -11.26 6.23 3.57
N GLY A 229 -10.44 5.17 3.45
CA GLY A 229 -10.29 4.14 4.46
C GLY A 229 -9.13 3.19 4.20
N LYS A 230 -8.85 2.32 5.18
CA LYS A 230 -7.88 1.23 5.08
C LYS A 230 -8.60 -0.09 4.81
N CYS A 231 -8.13 -0.84 3.82
CA CYS A 231 -8.64 -2.18 3.54
C CYS A 231 -8.37 -3.11 4.73
N VAL A 232 -9.41 -3.79 5.22
CA VAL A 232 -9.30 -4.77 6.31
C VAL A 232 -9.35 -6.18 5.71
N ILE A 233 -10.44 -6.53 5.03
CA ILE A 233 -10.63 -7.84 4.38
C ILE A 233 -11.86 -7.82 3.45
N ASN A 234 -11.84 -8.57 2.33
CA ASN A 234 -13.01 -8.85 1.47
C ASN A 234 -13.86 -7.61 1.13
N GLU A 235 -13.26 -6.59 0.51
CA GLU A 235 -13.93 -5.32 0.17
C GLU A 235 -14.43 -4.49 1.38
N VAL A 236 -14.20 -4.92 2.62
CA VAL A 236 -14.57 -4.16 3.82
C VAL A 236 -13.42 -3.23 4.20
N CYS A 237 -13.73 -1.94 4.25
CA CYS A 237 -12.79 -0.88 4.59
C CYS A 237 -13.06 -0.35 6.01
N SER A 238 -11.99 -0.15 6.78
CA SER A 238 -12.00 0.67 7.99
C SER A 238 -11.90 2.13 7.56
N CYS A 239 -12.97 2.89 7.74
CA CYS A 239 -13.03 4.27 7.22
C CYS A 239 -12.15 5.24 8.02
N ASP A 240 -11.60 6.23 7.30
CA ASP A 240 -10.83 7.32 7.88
C ASP A 240 -11.72 8.21 8.77
N PRO A 241 -11.14 8.99 9.70
CA PRO A 241 -11.91 9.87 10.57
C PRO A 241 -12.85 10.81 9.79
N GLY A 242 -14.11 10.88 10.22
CA GLY A 242 -15.15 11.67 9.55
C GLY A 242 -15.87 10.94 8.40
N TYR A 243 -15.51 9.69 8.12
CA TYR A 243 -16.20 8.81 7.19
C TYR A 243 -16.83 7.62 7.91
N THR A 244 -17.86 7.02 7.30
CA THR A 244 -18.53 5.82 7.80
C THR A 244 -18.79 4.82 6.68
N TRP A 245 -18.85 3.53 7.03
CA TRP A 245 -19.06 2.47 6.05
C TRP A 245 -20.51 2.41 5.59
N ASP A 246 -20.73 2.53 4.28
CA ASP A 246 -22.03 2.33 3.65
C ASP A 246 -22.09 0.94 3.00
N LEU A 247 -22.84 0.03 3.63
CA LEU A 247 -23.04 -1.36 3.16
C LEU A 247 -23.70 -1.46 1.77
N LYS A 248 -24.50 -0.47 1.35
CA LYS A 248 -25.19 -0.52 0.05
C LYS A 248 -24.26 -0.13 -1.09
N ARG A 249 -23.33 0.77 -0.80
CA ARG A 249 -22.39 1.32 -1.78
C ARG A 249 -21.01 0.68 -1.69
N ASN A 250 -20.77 -0.17 -0.69
CA ASN A 250 -19.47 -0.74 -0.34
C ASN A 250 -18.36 0.32 -0.36
N LYS A 251 -18.60 1.45 0.32
CA LYS A 251 -17.62 2.53 0.38
C LYS A 251 -17.72 3.34 1.68
N CYS A 252 -16.61 3.97 2.03
CA CYS A 252 -16.58 4.97 3.08
C CYS A 252 -17.22 6.27 2.58
N ILE A 253 -18.36 6.64 3.15
CA ILE A 253 -19.08 7.89 2.84
C ILE A 253 -18.79 8.95 3.91
N PRO A 254 -18.72 10.23 3.53
CA PRO A 254 -18.47 11.30 4.49
C PRO A 254 -19.65 11.47 5.45
N VAL A 255 -19.35 11.79 6.71
CA VAL A 255 -20.33 12.11 7.74
C VAL A 255 -20.51 13.63 7.79
N CYS A 256 -21.75 14.09 7.66
CA CYS A 256 -22.12 15.49 7.80
C CYS A 256 -23.29 15.64 8.78
N THR A 257 -23.18 16.60 9.70
CA THR A 257 -24.21 16.86 10.72
C THR A 257 -25.31 17.81 10.25
N ARG A 258 -25.07 18.69 9.25
CA ARG A 258 -26.01 19.78 8.87
C ARG A 258 -26.16 20.06 7.36
N CYS A 259 -26.10 19.05 6.49
CA CYS A 259 -26.32 19.20 5.04
C CYS A 259 -27.79 19.09 4.59
N LEU A 260 -28.74 19.66 5.34
CA LEU A 260 -30.13 19.72 4.85
C LEU A 260 -30.16 20.60 3.59
N ASN A 261 -30.78 20.13 2.50
CA ASN A 261 -30.77 20.77 1.18
C ASN A 261 -29.38 20.84 0.50
N GLY A 262 -28.54 19.83 0.75
CA GLY A 262 -27.26 19.66 0.06
C GLY A 262 -26.80 18.21 0.03
N PHE A 263 -25.75 17.95 -0.76
CA PHE A 263 -25.01 16.70 -0.77
C PHE A 263 -23.79 16.80 0.15
N CYS A 264 -23.57 15.80 1.00
CA CYS A 264 -22.33 15.67 1.78
C CYS A 264 -21.21 15.19 0.83
N ILE A 265 -20.25 16.06 0.55
CA ILE A 265 -19.16 15.76 -0.41
C ILE A 265 -17.82 15.48 0.27
N ALA A 266 -17.65 15.93 1.51
CA ALA A 266 -16.53 15.61 2.40
C ALA A 266 -16.99 15.77 3.86
N PRO A 267 -16.26 15.28 4.87
CA PRO A 267 -16.66 15.39 6.27
C PRO A 267 -16.92 16.86 6.66
N GLY A 268 -18.13 17.15 7.11
CA GLY A 268 -18.56 18.51 7.45
C GLY A 268 -18.71 19.49 6.25
N VAL A 269 -18.56 19.04 5.01
CA VAL A 269 -18.65 19.88 3.81
C VAL A 269 -19.87 19.52 2.96
N CYS A 270 -20.79 20.48 2.84
CA CYS A 270 -21.99 20.36 2.04
C CYS A 270 -21.84 21.07 0.69
N LYS A 271 -22.21 20.39 -0.39
CA LYS A 271 -22.55 21.01 -1.67
C LYS A 271 -24.05 21.29 -1.68
N CYS A 272 -24.43 22.56 -1.56
CA CYS A 272 -25.84 22.94 -1.51
C CYS A 272 -26.56 22.64 -2.83
N HIS A 273 -27.84 22.30 -2.75
CA HIS A 273 -28.71 22.15 -3.90
C HIS A 273 -28.92 23.50 -4.61
N GLU A 274 -29.40 23.46 -5.84
CA GLU A 274 -29.70 24.67 -6.61
C GLU A 274 -30.71 25.58 -5.87
N GLY A 275 -30.44 26.89 -5.86
CA GLY A 275 -31.22 27.87 -5.09
C GLY A 275 -30.91 27.92 -3.59
N TYR A 276 -29.91 27.16 -3.11
CA TYR A 276 -29.39 27.23 -1.74
C TYR A 276 -27.92 27.61 -1.74
N GLU A 277 -27.50 28.38 -0.74
CA GLU A 277 -26.11 28.76 -0.51
C GLU A 277 -25.64 28.31 0.88
N ARG A 278 -24.33 28.10 1.00
CA ARG A 278 -23.74 27.68 2.27
C ARG A 278 -23.57 28.90 3.17
N ILE A 279 -24.38 29.00 4.22
CA ILE A 279 -24.26 30.01 5.27
C ILE A 279 -23.85 29.28 6.56
N GLY A 280 -22.60 29.45 6.95
CA GLY A 280 -21.98 28.71 8.06
C GLY A 280 -21.88 27.22 7.76
N GLU A 281 -22.50 26.39 8.62
CA GLU A 281 -22.51 24.93 8.49
C GLU A 281 -23.76 24.38 7.78
N SER A 282 -24.65 25.24 7.26
CA SER A 282 -25.92 24.79 6.68
C SER A 282 -26.20 25.41 5.31
N CYS A 283 -26.95 24.68 4.48
CA CYS A 283 -27.43 25.17 3.19
C CYS A 283 -28.75 25.92 3.41
N GLN A 284 -28.70 27.24 3.26
CA GLN A 284 -29.84 28.13 3.42
C GLN A 284 -30.39 28.54 2.06
N PRO A 285 -31.71 28.73 1.94
CA PRO A 285 -32.32 29.13 0.68
C PRO A 285 -31.94 30.56 0.28
N ILE A 286 -31.71 30.76 -1.01
CA ILE A 286 -31.45 32.07 -1.61
C ILE A 286 -32.79 32.71 -1.98
N CYS A 287 -33.00 33.96 -1.57
CA CYS A 287 -34.16 34.76 -1.96
C CYS A 287 -33.67 36.06 -2.64
N ASP A 288 -33.86 36.15 -3.95
CA ASP A 288 -33.44 37.29 -4.77
C ASP A 288 -34.11 38.59 -4.32
N GLY A 289 -33.31 39.58 -3.92
CA GLY A 289 -33.80 40.84 -3.34
C GLY A 289 -34.31 40.75 -1.90
N GLY A 290 -34.12 39.60 -1.23
CA GLY A 290 -34.34 39.38 0.19
C GLY A 290 -35.81 39.36 0.66
N CYS A 291 -36.02 38.84 1.88
CA CYS A 291 -37.34 38.78 2.52
C CYS A 291 -37.53 39.93 3.53
N THR A 292 -37.68 41.16 3.04
CA THR A 292 -37.98 42.30 3.94
C THR A 292 -39.31 42.06 4.66
N ASN A 293 -39.33 42.12 6.01
CA ASN A 293 -40.48 41.75 6.87
C ASN A 293 -40.87 40.26 6.82
N GLY A 294 -39.93 39.38 6.50
CA GLY A 294 -40.11 37.93 6.51
C GLY A 294 -38.80 37.19 6.77
N TYR A 295 -38.81 35.90 6.50
CA TYR A 295 -37.63 35.01 6.48
C TYR A 295 -37.71 34.07 5.27
N CYS A 296 -36.58 33.78 4.65
CA CYS A 296 -36.51 32.89 3.49
C CYS A 296 -36.67 31.43 3.98
N VAL A 297 -37.67 30.71 3.46
CA VAL A 297 -37.98 29.33 3.90
C VAL A 297 -37.73 28.29 2.80
N ALA A 298 -37.65 28.73 1.56
CA ALA A 298 -37.25 27.95 0.38
C ALA A 298 -36.74 28.93 -0.70
N PRO A 299 -36.09 28.48 -1.78
CA PRO A 299 -35.56 29.36 -2.82
C PRO A 299 -36.67 30.30 -3.32
N ASN A 300 -36.37 31.60 -3.33
CA ASN A 300 -37.28 32.67 -3.73
C ASN A 300 -38.65 32.66 -3.02
N THR A 301 -38.72 32.08 -1.82
CA THR A 301 -39.96 31.87 -1.06
C THR A 301 -39.86 32.46 0.35
N CYS A 302 -40.53 33.57 0.60
CA CYS A 302 -40.53 34.28 1.89
C CYS A 302 -41.71 33.91 2.77
N ASN A 303 -41.47 33.51 4.02
CA ASN A 303 -42.51 33.48 5.05
C ASN A 303 -42.59 34.84 5.76
N CYS A 304 -43.78 35.43 5.81
CA CYS A 304 -43.97 36.80 6.27
C CYS A 304 -44.21 36.86 7.78
N LYS A 305 -43.67 37.89 8.43
CA LYS A 305 -43.93 38.18 9.85
C LYS A 305 -45.41 38.57 10.05
N GLY A 306 -45.92 38.43 11.27
CA GLY A 306 -47.30 38.79 11.60
C GLY A 306 -47.65 40.22 11.15
N GLY A 307 -48.80 40.40 10.51
CA GLY A 307 -49.23 41.67 9.91
C GLY A 307 -48.70 41.92 8.49
N TYR A 308 -48.00 40.97 7.88
CA TYR A 308 -47.53 41.03 6.48
C TYR A 308 -48.02 39.80 5.69
N GLY A 309 -48.31 40.00 4.40
CA GLY A 309 -48.68 38.94 3.46
C GLY A 309 -47.79 38.96 2.21
N ARG A 310 -47.69 37.82 1.51
CA ARG A 310 -46.93 37.73 0.25
C ARG A 310 -47.72 38.39 -0.88
N ASN A 311 -47.08 39.30 -1.60
CA ASN A 311 -47.63 39.83 -2.86
C ASN A 311 -47.33 38.89 -4.04
N ILE A 312 -47.81 39.25 -5.24
CA ILE A 312 -47.59 38.50 -6.49
C ILE A 312 -46.11 38.32 -6.87
N PHE A 313 -45.21 39.12 -6.29
CA PHE A 313 -43.75 39.03 -6.51
C PHE A 313 -43.03 38.27 -5.38
N GLY A 314 -43.78 37.57 -4.51
CA GLY A 314 -43.21 36.80 -3.39
C GLY A 314 -42.68 37.65 -2.22
N LYS A 315 -42.83 38.99 -2.26
CA LYS A 315 -42.35 39.91 -1.22
C LYS A 315 -43.38 40.14 -0.13
N CYS A 316 -42.92 40.25 1.12
CA CYS A 316 -43.79 40.52 2.26
C CYS A 316 -44.19 42.00 2.32
N LYS A 317 -45.47 42.26 2.12
CA LYS A 317 -46.07 43.60 2.19
C LYS A 317 -47.05 43.68 3.36
N ARG A 318 -47.12 44.85 3.99
CA ARG A 318 -47.97 45.09 5.15
C ARG A 318 -49.43 44.85 4.77
N LEU A 319 -50.11 44.03 5.56
CA LEU A 319 -51.54 43.84 5.45
C LEU A 319 -52.24 45.10 5.96
N ARG A 320 -53.21 45.59 5.20
CA ARG A 320 -54.16 46.59 5.70
C ARG A 320 -55.41 45.85 6.10
N CYS A 321 -55.76 45.97 7.37
CA CYS A 321 -56.95 45.38 7.94
C CYS A 321 -58.02 46.46 8.04
N HIS A 322 -59.21 46.14 7.55
CA HIS A 322 -60.40 46.95 7.79
C HIS A 322 -61.35 46.16 8.66
N ILE A 323 -62.04 46.86 9.56
CA ILE A 323 -63.07 46.28 10.40
C ILE A 323 -64.24 45.98 9.47
N ALA A 324 -64.57 44.69 9.31
CA ALA A 324 -65.70 44.26 8.51
C ALA A 324 -66.97 44.13 9.38
N ASP A 325 -66.81 43.89 10.68
CA ASP A 325 -67.87 43.86 11.70
C ASP A 325 -67.28 43.89 13.12
N ASP A 326 -68.09 44.03 14.18
CA ASP A 326 -67.68 44.15 15.60
C ASP A 326 -66.84 42.97 16.16
N THR A 327 -66.72 41.88 15.40
CA THR A 327 -65.95 40.69 15.78
C THR A 327 -64.94 40.22 14.73
N LYS A 328 -64.82 40.89 13.57
CA LYS A 328 -64.02 40.36 12.44
C LYS A 328 -63.26 41.44 11.67
N SER A 329 -61.94 41.34 11.67
CA SER A 329 -61.04 42.14 10.84
C SER A 329 -60.69 41.37 9.56
N ILE A 330 -60.90 41.97 8.39
CA ILE A 330 -60.45 41.39 7.12
C ILE A 330 -59.14 42.09 6.72
N CYS A 331 -58.07 41.32 6.56
CA CYS A 331 -56.74 41.80 6.26
C CYS A 331 -56.33 41.38 4.84
N GLY A 332 -55.91 42.35 4.01
CA GLY A 332 -55.45 42.09 2.64
C GLY A 332 -54.28 43.00 2.25
N ILE A 333 -53.61 42.64 1.15
CA ILE A 333 -52.57 43.50 0.55
C ILE A 333 -53.28 44.48 -0.37
N LYS A 334 -53.18 45.78 -0.09
CA LYS A 334 -53.75 46.81 -0.96
C LYS A 334 -52.90 46.91 -2.23
N HIS A 335 -53.41 46.45 -3.37
CA HIS A 335 -52.81 46.72 -4.67
C HIS A 335 -53.02 48.21 -4.97
N LEU A 336 -51.93 48.96 -5.12
CA LEU A 336 -52.01 50.28 -5.78
C LEU A 336 -52.33 49.99 -7.24
N GLY A 337 -53.55 50.33 -7.65
CA GLY A 337 -53.87 50.61 -9.05
C GLY A 337 -53.29 51.95 -9.45
#